data_AF-A0A2Z2HMG2-F1
#
_entry.id   AF-A0A2Z2HMG2-F1
#
_cell.length_a   1.000
_cell.length_b   1.000
_cell.length_c   1.000
_cell.angle_alpha   90.00
_cell.angle_beta   90.00
_cell.angle_gamma   90.00
#
_symmetry.space_group_name_H-M   'P 1'
#
loop_
_entity.id
_entity.type
_entity.pdbx_description
1 polymer ?
#
loop_
_entity_poly.entity_id
_entity_poly.type
_entity_poly.pdbx_seq_one_letter_code
_entity_poly.pdbx_strand_id
1 'polypeptide(L)' 'MEREKAISVAKLVSYLLILVGIVILSTTIIYFITAPINWLSYVGIIVGGLMLNIGAAAIFLIKKLKLDIKSSH' A
#
# COMPACT_ATOMS: atom_id res chain seq x y z
N MET A 1 -2.02 7.88 -24.56
CA MET A 1 -2.77 8.82 -23.71
C MET A 1 -3.60 8.13 -22.61
N GLU A 2 -4.54 7.22 -22.90
CA GLU A 2 -5.36 6.58 -21.83
C GLU A 2 -4.58 5.64 -20.90
N ARG A 3 -3.67 4.81 -21.45
CA ARG A 3 -2.84 3.91 -20.63
C ARG A 3 -1.88 4.64 -19.70
N GLU A 4 -1.24 5.72 -20.14
CA GLU A 4 -0.34 6.50 -19.30
C GLU A 4 -1.09 7.15 -18.13
N LYS A 5 -2.31 7.64 -18.39
CA LYS A 5 -3.22 8.13 -17.35
C LYS A 5 -3.59 7.02 -16.36
N ALA A 6 -3.93 5.82 -16.86
CA ALA A 6 -4.23 4.67 -16.00
C ALA A 6 -3.04 4.27 -15.11
N ILE A 7 -1.82 4.24 -15.66
CA ILE A 7 -0.58 3.99 -14.92
C ILE A 7 -0.34 5.05 -13.84
N SER A 8 -0.58 6.33 -14.16
CA SER A 8 -0.44 7.43 -13.22
C SER A 8 -1.43 7.31 -12.05
N VAL A 9 -2.70 7.02 -12.35
CA VAL A 9 -3.74 6.80 -11.33
C VAL A 9 -3.43 5.58 -10.47
N ALA A 10 -3.07 4.46 -11.09
CA ALA A 10 -2.71 3.24 -10.35
C ALA A 10 -1.54 3.51 -9.38
N LYS A 11 -0.54 4.28 -9.80
CA LYS A 11 0.59 4.66 -8.96
C LYS A 11 0.14 5.51 -7.76
N LEU A 12 -0.76 6.47 -7.98
CA LEU A 12 -1.31 7.32 -6.92
C LEU A 12 -2.12 6.49 -5.92
N VAL A 13 -2.96 5.58 -6.40
CA VAL A 13 -3.73 4.66 -5.55
C VAL A 13 -2.81 3.78 -4.70
N SER A 14 -1.73 3.25 -5.28
CA SER A 14 -0.77 2.45 -4.52
C SER A 14 -0.07 3.24 -3.41
N TYR A 15 0.29 4.51 -3.67
CA TYR A 15 0.86 5.37 -2.63
C TYR A 15 -0.14 5.67 -1.52
N LEU A 16 -1.40 5.94 -1.86
CA LEU A 16 -2.46 6.13 -0.86
C LEU A 16 -2.66 4.88 -0.02
N LEU A 17 -2.64 3.69 -0.63
CA LEU A 17 -2.78 2.43 0.08
C LEU A 17 -1.65 2.20 1.09
N ILE A 18 -0.41 2.50 0.68
CA ILE A 18 0.76 2.43 1.58
C ILE A 18 0.60 3.44 2.73
N LEU A 19 0.19 4.68 2.43
CA LEU A 19 0.04 5.73 3.43
C LEU A 19 -1.02 5.37 4.47
N VAL A 20 -2.17 4.85 4.03
CA VAL A 20 -3.21 4.35 4.94
C VAL A 20 -2.71 3.16 5.77
N GLY A 21 -1.98 2.23 5.16
CA GLY A 21 -1.36 1.10 5.88
C GLY A 21 -0.40 1.57 6.97
N ILE A 22 0.44 2.57 6.69
CA ILE A 22 1.35 3.17 7.69
C ILE A 22 0.54 3.80 8.82
N VAL A 23 -0.49 4.60 8.52
CA VAL A 23 -1.33 5.25 9.54
C VAL A 23 -2.01 4.22 10.45
N ILE A 24 -2.56 3.14 9.88
CA ILE A 24 -3.20 2.06 10.66
C ILE A 24 -2.18 1.37 11.58
N LEU A 25 -0.98 1.06 11.08
CA LEU A 25 0.05 0.43 11.90
C LEU A 25 0.55 1.38 12.99
N SER A 26 0.82 2.64 12.66
CA SER A 26 1.26 3.64 13.64
C SER A 26 0.23 3.85 14.74
N THR A 27 -1.05 3.99 14.39
CA THR A 27 -2.13 4.13 15.38
C THR A 27 -2.27 2.88 16.24
N THR A 28 -2.15 1.68 15.65
CA THR A 28 -2.21 0.42 16.40
C THR A 28 -1.02 0.26 17.36
N ILE A 29 0.19 0.66 16.94
CA ILE A 29 1.40 0.65 17.80
C ILE A 29 1.23 1.64 18.96
N ILE A 30 0.77 2.87 18.69
CA ILE A 30 0.53 3.87 19.74
C ILE A 30 -0.52 3.36 20.74
N TYR A 31 -1.60 2.75 20.25
CA TYR A 31 -2.62 2.15 21.09
C TYR A 31 -2.06 1.04 21.99
N PHE A 32 -1.16 0.19 21.47
CA PHE A 32 -0.53 -0.86 22.26
C PHE A 32 0.34 -0.34 23.41
N ILE A 33 0.89 0.87 23.27
CA ILE A 33 1.67 1.51 24.34
C ILE A 33 0.75 2.03 25.46
N THR A 34 -0.52 2.36 25.15
CA THR A 34 -1.45 2.98 26.11
C THR A 34 -2.50 2.03 26.67
N ALA A 35 -2.78 0.92 25.98
CA ALA A 35 -3.82 -0.02 26.35
C ALA A 35 -3.39 -1.48 26.07
N PRO A 36 -3.90 -2.44 26.85
CA PRO A 36 -3.68 -3.86 26.59
C PRO A 36 -4.26 -4.27 25.23
N ILE A 37 -3.61 -5.23 24.57
CA ILE A 37 -4.02 -5.75 23.26
C ILE A 37 -5.43 -6.31 23.37
N ASN A 38 -6.29 -5.88 22.46
CA ASN A 38 -7.58 -6.49 22.23
C ASN A 38 -7.66 -7.07 20.80
N TRP A 39 -8.76 -7.75 20.53
CA TRP A 39 -9.05 -8.31 19.20
C TRP A 39 -8.92 -7.29 18.06
N LEU A 40 -9.34 -6.04 18.29
CA LEU A 40 -9.30 -4.97 17.30
C LEU A 40 -7.86 -4.60 16.90
N SER A 41 -6.91 -4.66 17.84
CA SER A 41 -5.49 -4.43 17.56
C SER A 41 -4.91 -5.48 16.60
N TYR A 42 -5.30 -6.75 16.74
CA TYR A 42 -4.88 -7.80 15.80
C TYR A 42 -5.41 -7.54 14.39
N VAL A 43 -6.68 -7.13 14.27
CA VAL A 43 -7.27 -6.75 12.99
C VAL A 43 -6.50 -5.56 12.39
N GLY A 44 -6.17 -4.54 13.19
CA GLY A 44 -5.38 -3.39 12.75
C GLY A 44 -4.02 -3.78 12.18
N ILE A 45 -3.28 -4.68 12.85
CA ILE A 45 -1.97 -5.16 12.38
C ILE A 45 -2.11 -5.92 11.06
N ILE A 46 -3.07 -6.84 10.96
CA ILE A 46 -3.28 -7.66 9.76
C ILE A 46 -3.67 -6.77 8.58
N VAL A 47 -4.65 -5.88 8.77
CA VAL A 47 -5.12 -4.98 7.71
C VAL A 47 -4.03 -4.01 7.29
N GLY A 48 -3.34 -3.39 8.25
CA GLY A 48 -2.24 -2.47 7.97
C GLY A 48 -1.10 -3.16 7.19
N GLY A 49 -0.68 -4.35 7.64
CA GLY A 49 0.32 -5.15 6.95
C GLY A 49 -0.10 -5.55 5.53
N LEU A 50 -1.37 -5.93 5.34
CA LEU A 50 -1.90 -6.29 4.02
C LEU A 50 -1.89 -5.10 3.06
N MET A 51 -2.31 -3.92 3.52
CA MET A 51 -2.33 -2.69 2.73
C MET A 51 -0.92 -2.28 2.28
N LEU A 52 0.09 -2.42 3.16
CA LEU A 52 1.49 -2.17 2.78
C LEU A 52 1.98 -3.14 1.71
N ASN A 53 1.73 -4.45 1.90
CA ASN A 53 2.17 -5.47 0.95
C ASN A 53 1.53 -5.30 -0.43
N ILE A 54 0.21 -5.06 -0.47
CA ILE A 54 -0.52 -4.85 -1.73
C ILE A 54 -0.03 -3.57 -2.41
N GLY A 55 0.13 -2.47 -1.67
CA GLY A 55 0.58 -1.20 -2.21
C GLY A 55 2.00 -1.31 -2.80
N ALA A 56 2.91 -1.98 -2.09
CA ALA A 56 4.26 -2.24 -2.57
C ALA A 56 4.28 -3.14 -3.81
N ALA A 57 3.52 -4.23 -3.80
CA ALA A 57 3.39 -5.14 -4.95
C ALA A 57 2.82 -4.42 -6.17
N ALA A 58 1.80 -3.58 -5.99
CA ALA A 58 1.22 -2.79 -7.06
C ALA A 58 2.23 -1.80 -7.66
N ILE A 59 3.04 -1.11 -6.85
CA ILE A 59 4.13 -0.24 -7.36
C ILE A 59 5.15 -1.05 -8.15
N PHE A 60 5.55 -2.22 -7.65
CA PHE A 60 6.49 -3.10 -8.33
C PHE A 60 5.96 -3.53 -9.71
N LEU A 61 4.70 -3.97 -9.77
CA LEU A 61 4.04 -4.36 -11.01
C LEU A 61 3.92 -3.20 -12.00
N ILE A 62 3.58 -1.99 -11.53
CA ILE A 62 3.52 -0.79 -12.36
C ILE A 62 4.90 -0.45 -12.94
N LYS A 63 5.97 -0.56 -12.13
CA LYS A 63 7.34 -0.34 -12.61
C LYS A 63 7.73 -1.37 -13.68
N LYS A 64 7.39 -2.65 -13.45
CA LYS A 64 7.64 -3.73 -14.40
C LYS A 64 6.92 -3.48 -15.73
N LEU A 65 5.62 -3.20 -15.69
CA LEU A 65 4.83 -2.84 -16.87
C LEU A 65 5.44 -1.68 -17.66
N LYS A 66 5.94 -0.64 -16.98
CA LYS A 66 6.57 0.50 -17.65
C LYS A 66 7.91 0.14 -18.30
N LEU A 67 8.68 -0.78 -17.73
CA LEU A 67 9.93 -1.28 -18.31
C LEU A 67 9.68 -2.14 -19.55
N ASP A 68 8.72 -3.08 -19.47
CA ASP A 68 8.36 -3.97 -20.58
C ASP A 68 7.90 -3.18 -21.82
N ILE A 69 7.22 -2.05 -21.61
CA ILE A 69 6.82 -1.14 -22.69
C ILE A 69 8.04 -0.46 -23.33
N LYS A 70 9.00 0.00 -22.52
CA LYS A 70 10.19 0.71 -23.01
C LYS A 70 11.13 -0.21 -23.80
N SER A 71 11.17 -1.50 -23.47
CA SER A 71 11.98 -2.48 -24.22
C SER A 71 11.36 -2.93 -25.54
N SER A 72 10.06 -2.72 -25.74
CA SER A 72 9.33 -3.16 -26.93
C SER A 72 9.35 -2.14 -28.07
N HIS A 73 10.05 -1.01 -27.91
CA HIS A 73 10.04 0.13 -28.82
C HIS A 73 11.48 0.55 -29.17
#